data_AF-A0A941A039-F1
#
_entry.id   AF-A0A941A039-F1
#
_cell.length_a   1.000
_cell.length_b   1.000
_cell.length_c   1.000
_cell.angle_alpha   90.00
_cell.angle_beta   90.00
_cell.angle_gamma   90.00
#
_symmetry.space_group_name_H-M   'P 1'
#
loop_
_entity.id
_entity.type
_entity.pdbx_description
1 polymer ?
#
loop_
_entity_poly.entity_id
_entity_poly.type
_entity_poly.pdbx_seq_one_letter_code
_entity_poly.pdbx_strand_id
1 'polypeptide(L)'
;MDTPQEERQFELAQESFGINLLRQARQKASELPPAAHGQPPDTPLAEAASEAFGSLLGHVFALPEDKRITALLMVASGMIVEHLRVAG
;
A
#
# COMPACT_ATOMS: atom_id res chain seq x y z
N MET A 1 -2.92 22.76 -14.87
CA MET A 1 -3.60 21.54 -15.35
C MET A 1 -2.52 20.65 -15.90
N ASP A 2 -2.53 19.39 -15.48
CA ASP A 2 -1.58 18.40 -15.99
C ASP A 2 -1.95 18.02 -17.42
N THR A 3 -0.93 17.63 -18.18
CA THR A 3 -1.12 17.02 -19.50
C THR A 3 -1.59 15.58 -19.34
N PRO A 4 -2.26 15.00 -20.35
CA PRO A 4 -2.67 13.58 -20.31
C PRO A 4 -1.50 12.61 -20.06
N GLN A 5 -0.29 12.99 -20.45
CA GLN A 5 0.91 12.19 -20.21
C GLN A 5 1.35 12.23 -18.74
N GLU A 6 1.31 13.39 -18.10
CA GLU A 6 1.62 13.56 -16.68
C GLU A 6 0.59 12.84 -15.80
N GLU A 7 -0.70 12.88 -16.17
CA GLU A 7 -1.75 12.12 -15.48
C GLU A 7 -1.48 10.62 -15.52
N ARG A 8 -1.15 10.08 -16.69
CA ARG A 8 -0.82 8.65 -16.82
C ARG A 8 0.44 8.27 -16.03
N GLN A 9 1.47 9.12 -16.07
CA GLN A 9 2.69 8.87 -15.29
C GLN A 9 2.41 8.88 -13.79
N PHE A 10 1.56 9.80 -13.34
CA PHE A 10 1.09 9.86 -11.97
C PHE A 10 0.36 8.57 -11.60
N GLU A 11 -0.65 8.15 -12.37
CA GLU A 11 -1.41 6.92 -12.12
C GLU A 11 -0.52 5.68 -12.00
N LEU A 12 0.43 5.50 -12.93
CA LEU A 12 1.39 4.39 -12.91
C LEU A 12 2.30 4.44 -11.67
N ALA A 13 2.72 5.63 -11.25
CA ALA A 13 3.51 5.79 -10.04
C ALA A 13 2.72 5.41 -8.78
N GLN A 14 1.44 5.79 -8.71
CA GLN A 14 0.55 5.43 -7.60
C GLN A 14 0.27 3.92 -7.57
N GLU A 15 0.07 3.30 -8.73
CA GLU A 15 -0.07 1.85 -8.84
C GLU A 15 1.19 1.12 -8.36
N SER A 16 2.37 1.56 -8.83
CA SER A 16 3.66 1.01 -8.40
C SER A 16 3.89 1.18 -6.89
N PHE A 17 3.47 2.31 -6.32
CA PHE A 17 3.50 2.52 -4.87
C PHE A 17 2.65 1.47 -4.14
N GLY A 18 1.42 1.22 -4.58
CA GLY A 18 0.56 0.19 -3.98
C GLY A 18 1.14 -1.21 -4.02
N ILE A 19 1.76 -1.60 -5.14
CA ILE A 19 2.47 -2.87 -5.28
C ILE A 19 3.59 -2.98 -4.24
N ASN A 20 4.45 -1.96 -4.15
CA ASN A 20 5.59 -1.97 -3.25
C ASN A 20 5.16 -1.94 -1.78
N LEU A 21 4.11 -1.19 -1.45
CA LEU A 21 3.57 -1.11 -0.10
C LEU A 21 3.06 -2.48 0.38
N LEU A 22 2.35 -3.23 -0.47
CA LEU A 22 1.89 -4.58 -0.13
C LEU A 22 3.06 -5.56 0.04
N ARG A 23 4.10 -5.48 -0.80
CA ARG A 23 5.30 -6.30 -0.66
C ARG A 23 6.03 -6.03 0.66
N GLN A 24 6.21 -4.76 1.00
CA GLN A 24 6.83 -4.34 2.26
C GLN A 24 6.02 -4.82 3.46
N ALA A 25 4.70 -4.67 3.44
CA ALA A 25 3.83 -5.15 4.53
C ALA A 25 3.96 -6.67 4.73
N ARG A 26 4.00 -7.46 3.65
CA ARG A 26 4.18 -8.92 3.73
C ARG A 26 5.56 -9.31 4.25
N GLN A 27 6.60 -8.67 3.74
CA GLN A 27 7.95 -8.89 4.22
C GLN A 27 8.03 -8.59 5.72
N LYS A 28 7.51 -7.43 6.14
CA LYS A 28 7.45 -7.04 7.54
C LYS A 28 6.72 -8.06 8.41
N ALA A 29 5.54 -8.52 7.98
CA ALA A 29 4.78 -9.54 8.69
C ALA A 29 5.57 -10.86 8.87
N SER A 30 6.46 -11.20 7.92
CA SER A 30 7.31 -12.39 8.00
C SER A 30 8.55 -12.22 8.89
N GLU A 31 9.00 -10.97 9.09
CA GLU A 31 10.15 -10.63 9.94
C GLU A 31 9.76 -10.43 11.40
N LEU A 32 8.49 -10.08 11.66
CA LEU A 32 7.97 -9.88 13.00
C LEU A 32 7.90 -11.22 13.78
N PRO A 33 8.22 -11.21 15.08
CA PRO A 33 8.09 -12.39 15.91
C PRO A 33 6.61 -12.84 15.95
N PRO A 34 6.35 -14.14 16.16
CA PRO A 34 5.00 -14.63 16.38
C PRO A 34 4.33 -13.92 17.55
N ALA A 35 2.99 -13.89 17.53
CA ALA A 35 2.19 -13.33 18.60
C ALA A 35 2.62 -13.88 19.98
N ALA A 36 2.81 -12.99 20.95
CA ALA A 36 3.14 -13.37 22.32
C ALA A 36 1.96 -14.13 22.97
N HIS A 37 2.22 -14.86 24.06
CA HIS A 37 1.16 -15.55 24.79
C HIS A 37 0.05 -14.57 25.22
N GLY A 38 -1.19 -14.90 24.85
CA GLY A 38 -2.37 -14.06 25.11
C GLY A 38 -2.71 -13.07 23.99
N GLN A 39 -1.89 -12.97 22.93
CA GLN A 39 -2.20 -12.16 21.75
C GLN A 39 -2.87 -13.01 20.65
N PRO A 40 -3.72 -12.39 19.80
CA PRO A 40 -4.24 -13.03 18.59
C PRO A 40 -3.11 -13.47 17.64
N PRO A 41 -3.25 -14.63 16.97
CA PRO A 41 -2.20 -15.18 16.09
C PRO A 41 -1.89 -14.29 14.88
N ASP A 42 -2.80 -13.41 14.49
CA ASP A 42 -2.71 -12.45 13.39
C ASP A 42 -2.06 -11.11 13.80
N THR A 43 -1.60 -10.98 15.04
CA THR A 43 -0.92 -9.75 15.53
C THR A 43 0.21 -9.26 14.60
N PRO A 44 1.13 -10.12 14.11
CA PRO A 44 2.19 -9.66 13.20
C PRO A 44 1.66 -9.09 11.88
N LEU A 45 0.56 -9.66 11.37
CA LEU A 45 -0.11 -9.17 10.17
C LEU A 45 -0.79 -7.83 10.41
N ALA A 46 -1.47 -7.68 11.55
CA ALA A 46 -2.14 -6.44 11.94
C ALA A 46 -1.14 -5.29 12.15
N GLU A 47 0.00 -5.56 12.79
CA GLU A 47 1.09 -4.58 12.97
C GLU A 47 1.67 -4.12 11.63
N ALA A 48 2.03 -5.07 10.75
CA ALA A 48 2.55 -4.73 9.43
C ALA A 48 1.53 -3.96 8.58
N ALA A 49 0.24 -4.31 8.67
CA ALA A 49 -0.83 -3.58 7.99
C ALA A 49 -1.00 -2.16 8.54
N SER A 50 -0.87 -1.96 9.86
CA SER A 50 -0.95 -0.64 10.49
C SER A 50 0.20 0.27 10.04
N GLU A 51 1.42 -0.24 10.00
CA GLU A 51 2.60 0.50 9.51
C GLU A 51 2.44 0.89 8.03
N ALA A 52 1.98 -0.05 7.20
CA ALA A 52 1.70 0.19 5.79
C ALA A 52 0.59 1.24 5.59
N PHE A 53 -0.46 1.20 6.41
CA PHE A 53 -1.53 2.19 6.38
C PHE A 53 -1.04 3.59 6.78
N GLY A 54 -0.16 3.69 7.78
CA GLY A 54 0.49 4.96 8.14
C GLY A 54 1.29 5.54 6.97
N SER A 55 2.05 4.69 6.27
CA SER A 55 2.81 5.07 5.08
C SER A 55 1.91 5.52 3.93
N LEU A 56 0.79 4.82 3.71
CA LEU A 56 -0.23 5.21 2.73
C LEU A 56 -0.80 6.60 3.01
N LEU A 57 -1.23 6.84 4.26
CA LEU A 57 -1.79 8.14 4.65
C LEU A 57 -0.77 9.26 4.49
N GLY A 58 0.47 9.05 4.96
CA GLY A 58 1.55 10.03 4.80
C GLY A 58 1.81 10.37 3.33
N HIS A 59 1.84 9.35 2.46
CA HIS A 59 2.00 9.53 1.02
C HIS A 59 0.84 10.30 0.39
N VAL A 60 -0.41 9.91 0.65
CA VAL A 60 -1.60 10.55 0.06
C VAL A 60 -1.78 11.98 0.55
N PHE A 61 -1.50 12.28 1.83
CA PHE A 61 -1.62 13.63 2.35
C PHE A 61 -0.55 14.59 1.81
N ALA A 62 0.62 14.08 1.42
CA ALA A 62 1.66 14.86 0.76
C ALA A 62 1.30 15.26 -0.69
N LEU A 63 0.28 14.63 -1.30
CA LEU A 63 -0.17 14.95 -2.64
C LEU A 63 -1.12 16.17 -2.68
N PRO A 64 -1.17 16.87 -3.83
CA PRO A 64 -2.22 17.86 -4.10
C PRO A 64 -3.62 17.29 -3.85
N GLU A 65 -4.51 18.11 -3.30
CA GLU A 65 -5.84 17.67 -2.85
C GLU A 65 -6.67 17.05 -3.99
N ASP A 66 -6.58 17.63 -5.18
CA ASP A 66 -7.22 17.16 -6.41
C ASP A 66 -6.72 15.80 -6.90
N LYS A 67 -5.55 15.35 -6.44
CA LYS A 67 -4.93 14.08 -6.81
C LYS A 67 -5.16 12.95 -5.81
N ARG A 68 -5.64 13.24 -4.60
CA ARG A 68 -5.73 12.27 -3.50
C ARG A 68 -6.64 11.10 -3.81
N ILE A 69 -7.82 11.36 -4.40
CA ILE A 69 -8.78 10.30 -4.75
C ILE A 69 -8.19 9.37 -5.81
N THR A 70 -7.64 9.94 -6.90
CA THR A 70 -6.98 9.16 -7.95
C THR A 70 -5.81 8.35 -7.39
N ALA A 71 -5.01 8.93 -6.49
CA ALA A 71 -3.93 8.20 -5.83
C ALA A 71 -4.45 7.00 -5.05
N LEU A 72 -5.47 7.18 -4.21
CA LEU A 72 -6.07 6.08 -3.43
C LEU A 72 -6.57 4.96 -4.34
N LEU A 73 -7.26 5.30 -5.44
CA LEU A 73 -7.76 4.31 -6.40
C LEU A 73 -6.63 3.53 -7.06
N MET A 74 -5.58 4.21 -7.52
CA MET A 74 -4.47 3.57 -8.20
C MET A 74 -3.58 2.76 -7.24
N VAL A 75 -3.36 3.25 -6.02
CA VAL A 75 -2.69 2.50 -4.97
C VAL A 75 -3.46 1.22 -4.64
N ALA A 76 -4.78 1.30 -4.46
CA ALA A 76 -5.63 0.13 -4.24
C ALA A 76 -5.56 -0.85 -5.42
N SER A 77 -5.58 -0.35 -6.66
CA SER A 77 -5.40 -1.18 -7.87
C SER A 77 -4.08 -1.95 -7.82
N GLY A 78 -2.97 -1.27 -7.52
CA GLY A 78 -1.65 -1.90 -7.41
C GLY A 78 -1.58 -2.99 -6.34
N MET A 79 -2.20 -2.75 -5.18
CA MET A 79 -2.30 -3.75 -4.11
C MET A 79 -3.11 -4.98 -4.55
N ILE A 80 -4.24 -4.79 -5.24
CA ILE A 80 -5.07 -5.90 -5.73
C ILE A 80 -4.31 -6.72 -6.77
N VAL A 81 -3.66 -6.07 -7.74
CA VAL A 81 -2.85 -6.74 -8.77
C VAL A 81 -1.73 -7.56 -8.13
N GLU A 82 -0.99 -6.98 -7.19
CA GLU A 82 0.07 -7.70 -6.48
C GLU A 82 -0.48 -8.84 -5.62
N HIS A 83 -1.65 -8.67 -5.01
CA HIS A 83 -2.29 -9.75 -4.27
C HIS A 83 -2.66 -10.93 -5.17
N LEU A 84 -3.28 -10.66 -6.32
CA LEU A 84 -3.66 -11.69 -7.29
C LEU A 84 -2.44 -12.39 -7.91
N ARG A 85 -1.36 -11.65 -8.18
CA ARG A 85 -0.11 -12.22 -8.73
C ARG A 85 0.52 -13.29 -7.83
N VAL A 86 0.44 -13.10 -6.51
CA VAL A 86 1.06 -14.03 -5.55
C VAL A 86 0.12 -15.18 -5.17
N ALA A 87 -1.19 -15.02 -5.41
CA ALA A 87 -2.19 -16.06 -5.14
C ALA A 87 -2.31 -17.10 -6.27
N GLY A 88 -1.77 -16.82 -7.46
CA GLY A 88 -1.73 -17.73 -8.62
C GLY A 88 -0.35 -18.33 -8.83
#